data_AF-A0ABC8RMM3-F1
#
_entry.id   AF-A0ABC8RMM3-F1
#
_cell.length_a   1.000
_cell.length_b   1.000
_cell.length_c   1.000
_cell.angle_alpha   90.00
_cell.angle_beta   90.00
_cell.angle_gamma   90.00
#
_symmetry.space_group_name_H-M   'P 1'
#
loop_
_entity.id
_entity.type
_entity.pdbx_description
1 polymer ?
#
loop_
_entity_poly.entity_id
_entity_poly.type
_entity_poly.pdbx_seq_one_letter_code
_entity_poly.pdbx_strand_id
1 'polypeptide(L)' 'MNYEQRLIAAAKYVFAKESIDGDPPMNPAEFGITATLKPHQVEGVSWLIRRYLLGVNVILGDEVNLIYKM' A
#
# COMPACT_ATOMS: atom_id res chain seq x y z
N MET A 1 2.77 28.30 -8.26
CA MET A 1 2.12 27.43 -7.25
C MET A 1 2.94 27.51 -5.97
N ASN A 2 2.32 27.92 -4.86
CA ASN A 2 3.01 27.99 -3.58
C ASN A 2 3.16 26.57 -2.97
N TYR A 3 3.93 26.46 -1.89
CA TYR A 3 4.22 25.16 -1.26
C TYR A 3 2.94 24.45 -0.78
N GLU A 4 2.01 25.18 -0.15
CA GLU A 4 0.75 24.64 0.32
C GLU A 4 -0.11 24.06 -0.81
N GLN A 5 -0.23 24.79 -1.93
CA GLN A 5 -0.93 24.32 -3.11
C GLN A 5 -0.31 23.04 -3.68
N ARG A 6 1.03 22.92 -3.65
CA ARG A 6 1.75 21.69 -4.05
C ARG A 6 1.40 20.51 -3.14
N LEU A 7 1.33 20.72 -1.83
CA LEU A 7 0.91 19.68 -0.89
C LEU A 7 -0.53 19.24 -1.13
N ILE A 8 -1.46 20.20 -1.32
CA ILE A 8 -2.86 19.90 -1.61
C ILE A 8 -3.00 19.11 -2.91
N ALA A 9 -2.26 19.49 -3.96
CA ALA A 9 -2.29 18.79 -5.24
C ALA A 9 -1.73 17.36 -5.12
N ALA A 10 -0.62 17.18 -4.42
CA ALA A 10 -0.04 15.86 -4.17
C ALA A 10 -0.98 14.96 -3.37
N ALA A 11 -1.60 15.47 -2.30
CA ALA A 11 -2.57 14.72 -1.51
C ALA A 11 -3.76 14.27 -2.37
N LYS A 12 -4.35 15.17 -3.17
CA LYS A 12 -5.44 14.83 -4.10
C LYS A 12 -5.05 13.75 -5.11
N TYR A 13 -3.83 13.83 -5.64
CA TYR A 13 -3.30 12.82 -6.57
C TYR A 13 -3.21 11.43 -5.91
N VAL A 14 -2.68 11.37 -4.68
CA VAL A 14 -2.56 10.14 -3.91
C VAL A 14 -3.93 9.54 -3.59
N PHE A 15 -4.90 10.35 -3.13
CA PHE A 15 -6.26 9.90 -2.83
C PHE A 15 -7.00 9.39 -4.07
N ALA A 16 -6.88 10.08 -5.21
CA ALA A 16 -7.52 9.64 -6.46
C ALA A 16 -7.01 8.28 -6.94
N LYS A 17 -5.78 7.90 -6.53
CA LYS A 17 -5.16 6.62 -6.88
C LYS A 17 -5.45 5.51 -5.86
N GLU A 18 -5.98 5.82 -4.68
CA GLU A 18 -6.48 4.80 -3.75
C GLU A 18 -7.76 4.14 -4.24
N SER A 19 -8.58 4.86 -5.00
CA SER A 19 -9.88 4.38 -5.50
C SER A 19 -9.78 3.43 -6.70
N ILE A 20 -8.58 3.00 -7.10
CA ILE A 20 -8.39 2.00 -8.14
C ILE A 20 -8.62 0.62 -7.51
N ASP A 21 -9.89 0.28 -7.34
CA ASP A 21 -10.43 -0.95 -6.75
C ASP A 21 -10.29 -2.17 -7.68
N GLY A 22 -9.37 -2.13 -8.65
CA GLY A 22 -9.32 -3.04 -9.78
C GLY A 22 -7.97 -3.71 -10.06
N ASP A 23 -6.92 -3.35 -9.32
CA ASP A 23 -5.65 -4.07 -9.46
C ASP A 23 -5.78 -5.44 -8.78
N PRO A 24 -5.42 -6.53 -9.47
CA PRO A 24 -5.43 -7.85 -8.87
C PRO A 24 -4.50 -7.85 -7.64
N PRO A 25 -4.88 -8.56 -6.55
CA PRO A 25 -4.00 -8.72 -5.41
C PRO A 25 -2.69 -9.33 -5.88
N MET A 26 -1.59 -8.89 -5.27
CA MET A 26 -0.28 -9.41 -5.63
C MET A 26 -0.24 -10.93 -5.42
N ASN A 27 0.45 -11.64 -6.31
CA ASN A 27 0.75 -13.05 -6.11
C ASN A 27 2.06 -13.18 -5.31
N PRO A 28 2.05 -13.65 -4.04
CA PRO A 28 3.26 -13.69 -3.22
C PRO A 28 4.41 -14.51 -3.85
N ALA A 29 4.08 -15.53 -4.64
CA ALA A 29 5.07 -16.38 -5.30
C ALA A 29 5.90 -15.62 -6.35
N GLU A 30 5.34 -14.61 -7.01
CA GLU A 30 6.05 -13.77 -7.99
C GLU A 30 7.11 -12.88 -7.33
N PHE A 31 6.95 -12.60 -6.04
CA PHE A 31 7.87 -11.79 -5.23
C PHE A 31 8.85 -12.65 -4.40
N GLY A 32 8.90 -13.97 -4.64
CA GLY A 32 9.77 -14.88 -3.89
C GLY A 32 9.37 -15.03 -2.42
N ILE A 33 8.15 -14.67 -2.05
CA ILE A 33 7.65 -14.83 -0.68
C ILE A 33 7.35 -16.30 -0.44
N THR A 34 8.13 -16.93 0.43
CA THR A 34 8.00 -18.35 0.79
C THR A 34 7.03 -18.59 1.94
N ALA A 35 6.65 -17.54 2.67
CA ALA A 35 5.69 -17.61 3.76
C ALA A 35 4.24 -17.55 3.24
N THR A 36 3.33 -18.28 3.89
CA THR A 36 1.90 -18.14 3.64
C THR A 36 1.38 -16.86 4.28
N LEU A 37 0.95 -15.91 3.45
CA LEU A 37 0.36 -14.66 3.90
C LEU A 37 -1.14 -14.80 4.15
N LYS A 38 -1.63 -14.15 5.21
CA LYS A 38 -3.07 -13.97 5.43
C LYS A 38 -3.67 -13.01 4.40
N PRO A 39 -4.98 -13.06 4.12
CA PRO A 39 -5.62 -12.15 3.17
C PRO A 39 -5.29 -10.67 3.42
N HIS A 40 -5.40 -10.20 4.67
CA HIS A 40 -5.05 -8.81 5.02
C HIS A 40 -3.55 -8.49 4.83
N GLN A 41 -2.66 -9.47 4.94
CA GLN A 41 -1.23 -9.28 4.67
C GLN A 41 -0.98 -9.17 3.16
N VAL A 42 -1.67 -9.96 2.35
CA VAL A 42 -1.62 -9.83 0.88
C VAL A 42 -2.13 -8.46 0.45
N GLU A 43 -3.23 -7.99 1.03
CA GLU A 43 -3.77 -6.64 0.81
C GLU A 43 -2.79 -5.55 1.24
N GLY A 44 -2.18 -5.69 2.42
CA GLY A 44 -1.20 -4.75 2.96
C GLY A 44 0.05 -4.63 2.07
N VAL A 45 0.62 -5.75 1.61
CA VAL A 45 1.78 -5.70 0.70
C VAL A 45 1.37 -5.18 -0.69
N SER A 46 0.19 -5.56 -1.20
CA SER A 46 -0.34 -5.00 -2.45
C SER A 46 -0.49 -3.47 -2.36
N TRP A 47 -0.96 -2.97 -1.21
CA TRP A 47 -1.04 -1.54 -0.94
C TRP A 47 0.34 -0.88 -0.93
N LEU A 48 1.34 -1.48 -0.28
CA LEU A 48 2.72 -0.98 -0.26
C LEU A 48 3.33 -0.89 -1.67
N ILE A 49 3.13 -1.90 -2.51
CA ILE A 49 3.59 -1.88 -3.91
C ILE A 49 2.95 -0.72 -4.68
N ARG A 50 1.63 -0.50 -4.52
CA ARG A 50 0.95 0.64 -5.15
C ARG A 50 1.53 1.98 -4.69
N ARG A 51 1.89 2.13 -3.42
CA ARG A 51 2.53 3.34 -2.89
C ARG A 51 3.92 3.58 -3.47
N TYR A 52 4.70 2.51 -3.58
CA TYR A 52 6.01 2.55 -4.22
C TYR A 52 5.89 3.02 -5.69
N LEU A 53 4.96 2.44 -6.46
CA LEU A 53 4.72 2.82 -7.86
C LEU A 53 4.22 4.26 -8.02
N LEU A 54 3.51 4.80 -7.02
CA LEU A 54 3.09 6.19 -6.97
C LEU A 54 4.21 7.16 -6.57
N GLY A 55 5.38 6.65 -6.16
CA GLY A 55 6.51 7.46 -5.73
C GLY A 55 6.31 8.14 -4.37
N VAL A 56 5.50 7.54 -3.49
CA VAL A 56 5.21 8.10 -2.16
C VAL A 56 5.67 7.17 -1.04
N ASN A 57 6.26 7.77 0.00
CA ASN A 57 6.62 7.06 1.22
C ASN A 57 5.42 6.99 2.17
N VAL A 58 5.38 5.94 2.98
CA VAL A 58 4.27 5.67 3.91
C VAL A 58 4.79 5.16 5.25
N ILE A 59 3.95 5.25 6.27
CA ILE A 59 4.18 4.70 7.61
C ILE A 59 3.19 3.55 7.79
N LEU A 60 3.69 2.38 8.19
CA LEU A 60 2.85 1.23 8.56
C LEU A 60 2.52 1.30 10.04
N GLY A 61 1.23 1.34 10.36
CA GLY A 61 0.72 1.52 11.72
C GLY A 61 -0.01 0.30 12.29
N ASP A 62 0.23 -0.89 11.75
CA ASP A 62 -0.45 -2.11 12.21
C ASP A 62 0.01 -2.51 13.62
N GLU A 63 -0.94 -2.96 14.43
CA GLU A 63 -0.64 -3.51 15.75
C GLU A 63 0.22 -4.77 15.66
N VAL A 64 1.22 -4.90 16.53
CA VAL A 64 2.13 -6.05 16.57
C VAL A 64 1.37 -7.39 16.67
N ASN A 65 0.22 -7.42 17.37
CA ASN A 65 -0.60 -8.63 17.52
C ASN A 65 -1.26 -9.12 16.22
N LEU A 66 -1.40 -8.27 15.20
CA LEU A 66 -1.94 -8.64 13.89
C LEU A 66 -0.94 -9.50 13.08
N ILE A 67 0.35 -9.45 13.42
CA ILE A 67 1.41 -10.22 12.78
C ILE A 67 1.42 -11.68 13.28
N TYR A 68 1.03 -11.92 14.54
CA TYR A 68 1.24 -13.22 15.22
C TYR A 68 0.00 -14.08 15.43
N LYS A 69 -1.22 -13.60 15.14
CA LYS A 69 -2.36 -14.51 15.15
C LYS A 69 -2.09 -15.56 14.07
N MET A 70 -1.91 -16.83 14.44
CA MET A 70 -1.91 -17.98 13.53
C MET A 70 -3.35 -18.37 13.26
#